data_AF-A0A2E4DN28-F1
#
_entry.id   AF-A0A2E4DN28-F1
#
_cell.length_a   1.000
_cell.length_b   1.000
_cell.length_c   1.000
_cell.angle_alpha   90.00
_cell.angle_beta   90.00
_cell.angle_gamma   90.00
#
_symmetry.space_group_name_H-M   'P 1'
#
loop_
_entity.id
_entity.type
_entity.pdbx_description
1 polymer ?
#
loop_
_entity_poly.entity_id
_entity_poly.type
_entity_poly.pdbx_seq_one_letter_code
_entity_poly.pdbx_strand_id
1 'polypeptide(L)' 'MASIVSREIRLKNHPVGMPDESDFELVEVTIPEPKTGEILVRNIYMSVDPYMR' A
#
# COMPACT_ATOMS: atom_id res chain seq x y z
N MET A 1 1.92 3.21 23.11
CA MET A 1 1.40 2.33 22.06
C MET A 1 2.59 1.84 21.23
N ALA A 2 2.53 0.61 20.72
CA ALA A 2 3.68 0.01 20.04
C ALA A 2 3.77 0.56 18.60
N SER A 3 4.99 0.84 18.14
CA SER A 3 5.25 1.18 16.74
C SER A 3 4.79 0.01 15.84
N ILE A 4 3.86 0.28 14.92
CA ILE A 4 3.35 -0.73 13.98
C ILE A 4 4.09 -0.58 12.67
N VAL A 5 4.77 -1.65 12.23
CA VAL A 5 5.33 -1.73 10.89
C VAL A 5 4.30 -2.37 9.96
N SER A 6 3.91 -1.65 8.91
CA SER A 6 3.04 -2.13 7.85
C SER A 6 3.83 -2.33 6.55
N ARG A 7 3.23 -3.06 5.62
CA ARG A 7 3.72 -3.23 4.25
C ARG A 7 2.79 -2.53 3.27
N GLU A 8 3.34 -1.80 2.32
CA GLU A 8 2.58 -1.17 1.24
C GLU A 8 3.21 -1.48 -0.13
N ILE A 9 2.35 -1.64 -1.14
CA ILE A 9 2.76 -1.74 -2.54
C ILE A 9 2.69 -0.33 -3.13
N ARG A 10 3.83 0.18 -3.60
CA ARG A 10 3.90 1.48 -4.27
C ARG A 10 4.04 1.29 -5.77
N LEU A 11 3.42 2.19 -6.52
CA LEU A 11 3.68 2.33 -7.95
C LEU A 11 5.01 3.07 -8.13
N LYS A 12 6.03 2.34 -8.56
CA LYS A 12 7.38 2.86 -8.78
C LYS A 12 7.51 3.47 -10.17
N ASN A 13 6.92 2.84 -11.17
CA ASN A 13 6.88 3.33 -12.55
C ASN A 13 5.45 3.22 -13.09
N HIS A 14 5.09 4.09 -14.04
CA HIS A 14 3.86 3.91 -14.80
C HIS A 14 4.05 2.82 -15.86
N PRO A 15 3.27 1.74 -15.84
CA PRO A 15 3.43 0.65 -16.79
C PRO A 15 3.27 1.12 -18.24
N VAL A 16 4.12 0.59 -19.13
CA VAL A 16 3.95 0.73 -20.59
C VAL A 16 3.55 -0.63 -21.16
N GLY A 17 2.25 -0.83 -21.36
CA GLY A 17 1.70 -2.12 -21.76
C GLY A 17 1.17 -2.91 -20.56
N MET A 18 1.59 -4.16 -20.40
CA MET A 18 1.23 -4.95 -19.22
C MET A 18 2.15 -4.60 -18.05
N PRO A 19 1.62 -4.42 -16.83
CA PRO A 19 2.45 -4.20 -15.65
C PRO A 19 3.40 -5.36 -15.40
N ASP A 20 4.62 -5.05 -15.00
CA ASP A 20 5.60 -6.03 -14.54
C ASP A 20 6.07 -5.75 -13.11
N GLU A 21 6.89 -6.64 -12.54
CA GLU A 21 7.35 -6.53 -11.16
C GLU A 21 8.16 -5.25 -10.90
N SER A 22 8.82 -4.70 -11.91
CA SER A 22 9.65 -3.50 -11.79
C SER A 22 8.83 -2.20 -11.70
N ASP A 23 7.56 -2.25 -12.09
CA ASP A 23 6.62 -1.14 -11.93
C ASP A 23 6.20 -0.93 -10.48
N PHE A 24 6.45 -1.91 -9.60
CA PHE A 24 6.04 -1.85 -8.21
C PHE A 24 7.20 -2.03 -7.24
N GLU A 25 7.01 -1.55 -6.02
CA GLU A 25 7.89 -1.89 -4.90
C GLU A 25 7.10 -2.20 -3.63
N LEU A 26 7.54 -3.22 -2.90
CA LEU A 26 7.04 -3.55 -1.57
C LEU A 26 7.89 -2.84 -0.53
N VAL A 27 7.28 -1.97 0.27
CA VAL A 27 7.98 -1.15 1.27
C VAL A 27 7.42 -1.40 2.66
N GLU A 28 8.30 -1.46 3.65
CA GLU A 28 7.93 -1.43 5.06
C GLU A 28 7.88 0.01 5.58
N VAL A 29 6.80 0.35 6.26
CA VAL A 29 6.58 1.70 6.81
C VAL A 29 6.11 1.62 8.26
N THR A 30 6.62 2.52 9.09
CA THR A 30 6.10 2.72 10.45
C THR A 30 4.83 3.56 10.37
N ILE A 31 3.72 3.01 10.85
CA ILE A 31 2.43 3.71 10.87
C ILE A 31 2.40 4.68 12.07
N PRO A 32 2.16 5.99 11.83
CA PRO A 32 1.98 6.94 12.91
C PRO A 32 0.67 6.69 13.67
N GLU A 33 0.61 7.13 14.91
CA GLU A 33 -0.64 7.10 15.69
C GLU A 33 -1.74 7.92 15.00
N PRO A 34 -2.97 7.40 14.88
CA PRO A 34 -4.09 8.15 14.32
C PRO A 34 -4.36 9.45 15.07
N LYS A 35 -4.64 10.53 14.34
CA LYS A 35 -5.05 11.82 14.89
C LYS A 35 -6.55 11.82 15.24
N THR A 36 -7.01 12.91 15.85
CA THR A 36 -8.44 13.10 16.15
C THR A 36 -9.28 12.96 14.88
N GLY A 37 -10.21 12.01 14.88
CA GLY A 37 -11.11 11.72 13.75
C GLY A 37 -10.58 10.68 12.76
N GLU A 38 -9.36 10.17 12.94
CA GLU A 38 -8.79 9.08 12.15
C GLU A 38 -8.97 7.73 12.86
N ILE A 39 -8.95 6.64 12.08
CA ILE A 39 -8.94 5.27 12.60
C ILE A 39 -7.83 4.47 11.94
N LEU A 40 -7.26 3.51 12.67
CA LEU A 40 -6.33 2.54 12.13
C LEU A 40 -7.09 1.29 11.69
N VAL A 41 -6.90 0.89 10.43
CA VAL A 41 -7.52 -0.30 9.85
C VAL A 41 -6.44 -1.33 9.48
N ARG A 42 -6.65 -2.59 9.87
CA ARG A 42 -5.87 -3.72 9.38
C ARG A 42 -6.60 -4.34 8.20
N ASN A 43 -6.11 -4.09 6.98
CA ASN A 43 -6.66 -4.69 5.78
C ASN A 43 -6.43 -6.22 5.81
N ILE A 44 -7.50 -7.00 5.59
CA ILE A 44 -7.45 -8.48 5.52
C ILE A 44 -7.54 -8.94 4.06
N TYR A 45 -8.26 -8.18 3.23
CA TYR A 45 -8.44 -8.42 1.80
C TYR A 45 -8.25 -7.11 1.02
N MET A 46 -7.82 -7.24 -0.23
CA MET A 46 -7.67 -6.13 -1.18
C MET A 46 -8.29 -6.57 -2.51
N SER A 47 -9.17 -5.73 -3.07
CA SER A 47 -9.67 -5.94 -4.43
C SER A 47 -8.57 -5.58 -5.43
N VAL A 48 -8.47 -6.35 -6.50
CA VAL A 48 -7.62 -6.04 -7.65
C VAL A 48 -8.49 -6.11 -8.88
N ASP A 49 -8.64 -4.99 -9.57
CA ASP A 49 -9.66 -4.79 -10.59
C ASP A 49 -9.04 -4.37 -11.92
N PRO A 50 -9.64 -4.75 -13.08
CA PRO A 50 -9.10 -4.38 -14.40
C PRO A 50 -8.97 -2.88 -14.68
N TYR A 51 -9.62 -2.01 -13.89
CA TYR A 51 -9.49 -0.56 -14.00
C TYR A 51 -8.17 -0.03 -13.42
N MET A 52 -7.47 -0.82 -12.61
CA MET A 52 -6.16 -0.49 -12.04
C MET A 52 -5.07 -0.64 -13.10
N ARG A 53 -5.08 0.25 -14.08
CA ARG A 53 -4.06 0.38 -15.13
C ARG A 53 -3.23 1.64 -14.94
#